data_AF-A0A4W3GC15-F1
#
_entry.id   AF-A0A4W3GC15-F1
#
_cell.length_a   1.000
_cell.length_b   1.000
_cell.length_c   1.000
_cell.angle_alpha   90.00
_cell.angle_beta   90.00
_cell.angle_gamma   90.00
#
_symmetry.space_group_name_H-M   'P 1'
#
loop_
_entity.id
_entity.type
_entity.pdbx_description
1 polymer ?
#
loop_
_entity_poly.entity_id
_entity_poly.type
_entity_poly.pdbx_seq_one_letter_code
_entity_poly.pdbx_strand_id
1 'polypeptide(L)'
;MVQKIVHDWATGKIYPHFHFVFVFKFRDLNRLHDRTTLNHLIVEQYPYLRDVLDELWKHPETLLLIFDGLDEFRARIHFADSRRDTESQRRCTDPDFLCDVSDIVYSLIQKKLLPGCSVLVTSRPTALHLLAKAQISVWAEILGFVGEERREYFHKFFEDQELAAAVYSHVEENELLLTMCYNPSYCWILALSLEPFFTRTHSNKQRVPKTVTQHFSYYIYNILSHHS
;
A
#
# COMPACT_ATOMS: atom_id res chain seq x y z
N MET A 1 -0.75 -0.78 5.06
CA MET A 1 -2.02 -0.02 5.16
C MET A 1 -3.13 -0.63 4.30
N VAL A 2 -3.01 -0.70 2.96
CA VAL A 2 -4.08 -1.24 2.08
C VAL A 2 -4.56 -2.62 2.54
N GLN A 3 -3.65 -3.53 2.85
CA GLN A 3 -3.99 -4.85 3.39
C GLN A 3 -4.84 -4.78 4.67
N LYS A 4 -4.56 -3.82 5.56
CA LYS A 4 -5.34 -3.62 6.80
C LYS A 4 -6.74 -3.09 6.50
N ILE A 5 -6.86 -2.14 5.56
CA ILE A 5 -8.16 -1.64 5.08
C ILE A 5 -9.01 -2.79 4.56
N VAL A 6 -8.44 -3.62 3.67
CA VAL A 6 -9.13 -4.78 3.09
C VAL A 6 -9.53 -5.79 4.18
N HIS A 7 -8.62 -6.12 5.09
CA HIS A 7 -8.90 -7.04 6.20
C HIS A 7 -10.04 -6.53 7.09
N ASP A 8 -9.98 -5.25 7.49
CA ASP A 8 -10.99 -4.67 8.39
C ASP A 8 -12.34 -4.52 7.69
N TRP A 9 -12.35 -4.19 6.40
CA TRP A 9 -13.57 -4.23 5.60
C TRP A 9 -14.14 -5.63 5.50
N ALA A 10 -13.32 -6.64 5.15
CA ALA A 10 -13.75 -8.02 5.01
C ALA A 10 -14.24 -8.64 6.33
N THR A 11 -13.77 -8.13 7.47
CA THR A 11 -14.23 -8.51 8.82
C THR A 11 -15.36 -7.61 9.35
N GLY A 12 -15.90 -6.71 8.53
CA GLY A 12 -17.05 -5.86 8.87
C GLY A 12 -16.78 -4.72 9.85
N LYS A 13 -15.50 -4.39 10.09
CA LYS A 13 -15.11 -3.36 11.07
C LYS A 13 -15.19 -1.94 10.51
N ILE A 14 -14.93 -1.78 9.21
CA ILE A 14 -14.91 -0.47 8.55
C ILE A 14 -15.66 -0.53 7.22
N TYR A 15 -16.14 0.64 6.79
CA TYR A 15 -16.77 0.86 5.49
C TYR A 15 -17.86 -0.17 5.09
N PRO A 16 -18.86 -0.44 5.96
CA PRO A 16 -19.88 -1.47 5.71
C PRO A 16 -20.78 -1.18 4.50
N HIS A 17 -20.75 0.04 3.95
CA HIS A 17 -21.50 0.43 2.76
C HIS A 17 -20.85 -0.06 1.45
N PHE A 18 -19.56 -0.43 1.47
CA PHE A 18 -18.95 -1.06 0.31
C PHE A 18 -19.25 -2.56 0.33
N HIS A 19 -20.00 -3.03 -0.67
CA HIS A 19 -20.27 -4.45 -0.86
C HIS A 19 -19.08 -5.17 -1.50
N PHE A 20 -18.30 -4.46 -2.32
CA PHE A 20 -17.12 -5.01 -2.98
C PHE A 20 -15.94 -4.04 -2.92
N VAL A 21 -14.77 -4.58 -2.64
CA VAL A 21 -13.48 -3.89 -2.66
C VAL A 21 -12.54 -4.61 -3.63
N PHE A 22 -12.18 -3.93 -4.72
CA PHE A 22 -11.23 -4.42 -5.71
C PHE A 22 -9.87 -3.77 -5.48
N VAL A 23 -8.78 -4.55 -5.49
CA VAL A 23 -7.45 -4.04 -5.19
C VAL A 23 -6.47 -4.37 -6.30
N PHE A 24 -5.98 -3.35 -6.99
CA PHE A 24 -5.00 -3.47 -8.06
C PHE A 24 -3.67 -2.87 -7.61
N LYS A 25 -2.57 -3.59 -7.83
CA LYS A 25 -1.22 -3.01 -7.67
C LYS A 25 -0.75 -2.49 -9.02
N PHE A 26 -0.34 -1.23 -9.09
CA PHE A 26 0.18 -0.66 -10.33
C PHE A 26 1.38 -1.43 -10.90
N ARG A 27 2.21 -2.00 -10.00
CA ARG A 27 3.32 -2.87 -10.40
C ARG A 27 2.86 -4.07 -11.22
N ASP A 28 1.75 -4.69 -10.85
CA ASP A 28 1.20 -5.86 -11.54
C ASP A 28 0.51 -5.45 -12.84
N LEU A 29 -0.17 -4.29 -12.84
CA LEU A 29 -0.78 -3.71 -14.04
C LEU A 29 0.23 -3.43 -15.16
N ASN A 30 1.51 -3.19 -14.83
CA ASN A 30 2.58 -3.02 -15.84
C ASN A 30 2.83 -4.25 -16.72
N ARG A 31 2.31 -5.43 -16.34
CA ARG A 31 2.43 -6.68 -17.12
C ARG A 31 1.43 -6.74 -18.26
N LEU A 32 0.42 -5.87 -18.25
CA LEU A 32 -0.58 -5.78 -19.30
C LEU A 32 -0.02 -4.90 -20.42
N HIS A 33 0.33 -5.54 -21.53
CA HIS A 33 0.94 -4.88 -22.68
C HIS A 33 -0.08 -4.43 -23.72
N ASP A 34 -1.27 -5.04 -23.71
CA ASP A 34 -2.35 -4.75 -24.64
C ASP A 34 -3.45 -3.93 -23.97
N ARG A 35 -4.29 -3.30 -24.80
CA ARG A 35 -5.55 -2.72 -24.33
C ARG A 35 -6.42 -3.79 -23.69
N THR A 36 -7.13 -3.41 -22.65
CA THR A 36 -7.98 -4.29 -21.84
C THR A 36 -9.30 -3.58 -21.52
N THR A 37 -10.24 -4.30 -20.92
CA THR A 37 -11.47 -3.74 -20.36
C THR A 37 -11.40 -3.77 -18.84
N LEU A 38 -12.26 -3.01 -18.14
CA LEU A 38 -12.36 -3.09 -16.68
C LEU A 38 -12.88 -4.46 -16.24
N ASN A 39 -13.84 -5.02 -16.98
CA ASN A 39 -14.35 -6.37 -16.74
C ASN A 39 -13.22 -7.41 -16.79
N HIS A 40 -12.37 -7.35 -17.81
CA HIS A 40 -11.23 -8.24 -17.92
C HIS A 40 -10.24 -8.07 -16.75
N LEU A 41 -9.92 -6.83 -16.36
CA LEU A 41 -9.04 -6.57 -15.21
C LEU A 41 -9.56 -7.21 -13.92
N ILE A 42 -10.87 -7.13 -13.68
CA ILE A 42 -11.48 -7.70 -12.48
C ILE A 42 -11.50 -9.21 -12.56
N VAL A 43 -11.91 -9.78 -13.68
CA VAL A 43 -12.00 -11.24 -13.85
C VAL A 43 -10.64 -11.92 -13.76
N GLU A 44 -9.57 -11.29 -14.26
CA GLU A 44 -8.20 -11.82 -14.13
C GLU A 44 -7.80 -12.03 -12.67
N GLN A 45 -8.22 -11.12 -11.77
CA GLN A 45 -7.88 -11.19 -10.35
C GLN A 45 -8.97 -11.86 -9.50
N TYR A 46 -10.23 -11.80 -9.94
CA TYR A 46 -11.42 -12.28 -9.26
C TYR A 46 -12.32 -13.10 -10.22
N PRO A 47 -11.87 -14.27 -10.71
CA PRO A 47 -12.57 -15.01 -11.77
C PRO A 47 -14.01 -15.40 -11.42
N TYR A 48 -14.29 -15.58 -10.13
CA TYR A 48 -15.60 -15.98 -9.59
C TYR A 48 -16.65 -14.87 -9.67
N LEU A 49 -16.28 -13.63 -10.02
CA LEU A 49 -17.22 -12.52 -10.17
C LEU A 49 -17.71 -12.35 -11.62
N ARG A 50 -17.17 -13.11 -12.58
CA ARG A 50 -17.45 -12.96 -14.02
C ARG A 50 -18.94 -12.79 -14.32
N ASP A 51 -19.78 -13.65 -13.76
CA ASP A 51 -21.21 -13.72 -14.12
C ASP A 51 -22.08 -12.70 -13.36
N VAL A 52 -21.49 -11.92 -12.45
CA VAL A 52 -22.22 -10.93 -11.63
C VAL A 52 -21.77 -9.49 -11.87
N LEU A 53 -20.75 -9.24 -12.70
CA LEU A 53 -20.20 -7.88 -12.90
C LEU A 53 -21.24 -6.89 -13.39
N ASP A 54 -22.10 -7.28 -14.34
CA ASP A 54 -23.17 -6.42 -14.86
C ASP A 54 -24.15 -5.97 -13.76
N GLU A 55 -24.37 -6.80 -12.75
CA GLU A 55 -25.20 -6.44 -11.60
C GLU A 55 -24.45 -5.49 -10.65
N LEU A 56 -23.15 -5.72 -10.44
CA LEU A 56 -22.31 -4.82 -9.63
C LEU A 56 -22.26 -3.41 -10.22
N TRP A 57 -22.20 -3.29 -11.55
CA TRP A 57 -22.16 -2.01 -12.25
C TRP A 57 -23.42 -1.18 -12.15
N LYS A 58 -24.56 -1.78 -11.79
CA LYS A 58 -25.80 -1.04 -11.49
C LYS A 58 -25.75 -0.31 -10.15
N HIS A 59 -24.83 -0.69 -9.27
CA HIS A 59 -24.69 -0.16 -7.90
C HIS A 59 -23.26 0.37 -7.63
N PRO A 60 -22.73 1.28 -8.47
CA PRO A 60 -21.34 1.74 -8.38
C PRO A 60 -21.02 2.39 -7.03
N GLU A 61 -21.99 3.01 -6.35
CA GLU A 61 -21.84 3.61 -5.02
C GLU A 61 -21.43 2.62 -3.92
N THR A 62 -21.65 1.33 -4.16
CA THR A 62 -21.28 0.24 -3.23
C THR A 62 -19.88 -0.33 -3.50
N LEU A 63 -19.13 0.26 -4.44
CA LEU A 63 -17.86 -0.25 -4.92
C LEU A 63 -16.70 0.65 -4.51
N LEU A 64 -15.63 0.03 -4.02
CA LEU A 64 -14.34 0.68 -3.79
C LEU A 64 -13.27 0.02 -4.65
N LEU A 65 -12.62 0.81 -5.50
CA LEU A 65 -11.47 0.39 -6.30
C LEU A 65 -10.19 1.01 -5.70
N ILE A 66 -9.29 0.17 -5.21
CA ILE A 66 -8.02 0.57 -4.63
C ILE A 66 -6.91 0.33 -5.66
N PHE A 67 -6.17 1.38 -5.99
CA PHE A 67 -4.96 1.30 -6.83
C PHE A 67 -3.72 1.61 -5.98
N ASP A 68 -2.94 0.58 -5.68
CA ASP A 68 -1.80 0.63 -4.77
C ASP A 68 -0.48 0.87 -5.53
N GLY A 69 0.25 1.93 -5.15
CA GLY A 69 1.62 2.21 -5.60
C GLY A 69 1.73 2.93 -6.94
N LEU A 70 1.09 4.09 -7.12
CA LEU A 70 1.15 4.87 -8.37
C LEU A 70 2.57 5.17 -8.84
N ASP A 71 3.51 5.38 -7.92
CA ASP A 71 4.93 5.58 -8.22
C ASP A 71 5.61 4.39 -8.91
N GLU A 72 4.98 3.21 -8.89
CA GLU A 72 5.46 2.00 -9.55
C GLU A 72 4.86 1.80 -10.94
N PHE A 73 3.94 2.67 -11.38
CA PHE A 73 3.30 2.56 -12.69
C PHE A 73 4.22 3.08 -13.79
N ARG A 74 4.46 2.27 -14.82
CA ARG A 74 5.33 2.62 -15.94
C ARG A 74 4.65 3.55 -16.94
N ALA A 75 3.34 3.36 -17.15
CA ALA A 75 2.57 4.25 -18.01
C ALA A 75 2.23 5.55 -17.27
N ARG A 76 2.05 6.63 -18.02
CA ARG A 76 1.64 7.93 -17.47
C ARG A 76 0.13 8.09 -17.57
N ILE A 77 -0.48 8.47 -16.46
CA ILE A 77 -1.90 8.84 -16.45
C ILE A 77 -1.98 10.34 -16.74
N HIS A 78 -2.54 10.69 -17.89
CA HIS A 78 -2.59 12.07 -18.36
C HIS A 78 -3.89 12.77 -17.90
N PHE A 79 -3.79 13.49 -16.79
CA PHE A 79 -4.86 14.39 -16.34
C PHE A 79 -4.71 15.75 -17.01
N ALA A 80 -5.25 15.89 -18.23
CA ALA A 80 -5.40 17.18 -18.88
C ALA A 80 -6.79 17.78 -18.58
N ASP A 81 -7.04 19.04 -18.97
CA ASP A 81 -8.40 19.56 -19.00
C ASP A 81 -9.26 18.65 -19.88
N SER A 82 -10.52 18.40 -19.51
CA SER A 82 -11.43 17.49 -20.25
C SER A 82 -11.55 17.79 -21.74
N ARG A 83 -11.35 19.05 -22.16
CA ARG A 83 -11.31 19.46 -23.58
C ARG A 83 -10.13 18.88 -24.36
N ARG A 84 -9.09 18.39 -23.67
CA ARG A 84 -7.84 17.84 -24.20
C ARG A 84 -7.70 16.33 -23.97
N ASP A 85 -8.76 15.67 -23.50
CA ASP A 85 -8.79 14.22 -23.40
C ASP A 85 -8.50 13.60 -24.77
N THR A 86 -7.72 12.52 -24.79
CA THR A 86 -7.54 11.69 -25.99
C THR A 86 -8.86 11.05 -26.41
N GLU A 87 -8.94 10.57 -27.64
CA GLU A 87 -10.15 9.85 -28.10
C GLU A 87 -10.44 8.62 -27.22
N SER A 88 -9.40 7.87 -26.84
CA SER A 88 -9.54 6.70 -25.94
C SER A 88 -10.08 7.09 -24.57
N GLN A 89 -9.58 8.17 -23.96
CA GLN A 89 -10.06 8.68 -22.67
C GLN A 89 -11.51 9.18 -22.71
N ARG A 90 -11.96 9.72 -23.84
CA ARG A 90 -13.37 10.15 -24.01
C ARG A 90 -14.32 8.97 -24.16
N ARG A 91 -13.82 7.84 -24.65
CA ARG A 91 -14.62 6.64 -24.95
C ARG A 91 -14.56 5.59 -23.84
N CYS A 92 -13.61 5.71 -22.91
CA CYS A 92 -13.47 4.85 -21.74
C CYS A 92 -14.54 5.13 -20.67
N THR A 93 -15.82 4.98 -21.04
CA THR A 93 -16.98 5.24 -20.15
C THR A 93 -17.76 3.96 -19.83
N ASP A 94 -17.44 2.86 -20.51
CA ASP A 94 -18.11 1.57 -20.39
C ASP A 94 -17.10 0.51 -19.89
N PRO A 95 -17.46 -0.32 -18.88
CA PRO A 95 -16.59 -1.38 -18.36
C PRO A 95 -16.09 -2.40 -19.40
N ASP A 96 -16.78 -2.57 -20.53
CA ASP A 96 -16.40 -3.45 -21.65
C ASP A 96 -15.68 -2.75 -22.79
N PHE A 97 -15.47 -1.42 -22.70
CA PHE A 97 -14.75 -0.70 -23.74
C PHE A 97 -13.23 -0.94 -23.64
N LEU A 98 -12.63 -1.34 -24.77
CA LEU A 98 -11.22 -1.69 -24.87
C LEU A 98 -10.32 -0.44 -24.80
N CYS A 99 -9.56 -0.31 -23.72
CA CYS A 99 -8.75 0.86 -23.40
C CYS A 99 -7.36 0.51 -22.89
N ASP A 100 -6.46 1.49 -22.95
CA ASP A 100 -5.20 1.42 -22.23
C ASP A 100 -5.47 1.47 -20.72
N VAL A 101 -4.70 0.73 -19.91
CA VAL A 101 -4.89 0.67 -18.45
C VAL A 101 -4.85 2.06 -17.82
N SER A 102 -3.96 2.94 -18.31
CA SER A 102 -3.90 4.33 -17.86
C SER A 102 -5.21 5.09 -18.07
N ASP A 103 -5.94 4.80 -19.15
CA ASP A 103 -7.20 5.46 -19.48
C ASP A 103 -8.37 4.91 -18.64
N ILE A 104 -8.34 3.62 -18.30
CA ILE A 104 -9.29 3.03 -17.35
C ILE A 104 -9.14 3.69 -15.97
N VAL A 105 -7.91 3.75 -15.46
CA VAL A 105 -7.63 4.37 -14.15
C VAL A 105 -7.96 5.87 -14.17
N TYR A 106 -7.60 6.58 -15.25
CA TYR A 106 -7.99 7.97 -15.45
C TYR A 106 -9.51 8.15 -15.38
N SER A 107 -10.26 7.31 -16.09
CA SER A 107 -11.72 7.44 -16.23
C SER A 107 -12.45 7.10 -14.94
N LEU A 108 -11.94 6.15 -14.14
CA LEU A 108 -12.43 5.88 -12.79
C LEU A 108 -12.19 7.08 -11.86
N ILE A 109 -10.97 7.63 -11.83
CA ILE A 109 -10.63 8.79 -10.98
C ILE A 109 -11.45 10.02 -11.37
N GLN A 110 -11.66 10.26 -12.66
CA GLN A 110 -12.48 11.38 -13.16
C GLN A 110 -13.99 11.07 -13.18
N LYS A 111 -14.43 9.94 -12.61
CA LYS A 111 -15.84 9.51 -12.52
C LYS A 111 -16.55 9.42 -13.87
N LYS A 112 -15.80 9.16 -14.94
CA LYS A 112 -16.32 8.90 -16.30
C LYS A 112 -16.71 7.44 -16.48
N LEU A 113 -15.97 6.54 -15.85
CA LEU A 113 -16.26 5.12 -15.77
C LEU A 113 -16.80 4.82 -14.37
N LEU A 114 -17.93 4.12 -14.28
CA LEU A 114 -18.64 3.80 -13.04
C LEU A 114 -18.90 5.03 -12.14
N PRO A 115 -19.67 6.02 -12.62
CA PRO A 115 -19.97 7.23 -11.85
C PRO A 115 -20.70 6.86 -10.55
N GLY A 116 -20.07 7.13 -9.41
CA GLY A 116 -20.59 6.79 -8.08
C GLY A 116 -19.62 5.93 -7.26
N CYS A 117 -18.73 5.17 -7.92
CA CYS A 117 -17.73 4.40 -7.21
C CYS A 117 -16.71 5.26 -6.47
N SER A 118 -16.12 4.68 -5.44
CA SER A 118 -14.99 5.28 -4.72
C SER A 118 -13.68 4.72 -5.26
N VAL A 119 -12.69 5.60 -5.42
CA VAL A 119 -11.34 5.23 -5.85
C VAL A 119 -10.34 5.68 -4.80
N LEU A 120 -9.52 4.76 -4.32
CA LEU A 120 -8.41 5.03 -3.40
C LEU A 120 -7.10 4.79 -4.13
N VAL A 121 -6.27 5.81 -4.24
CA VAL A 121 -4.93 5.69 -4.84
C VAL A 121 -3.88 5.89 -3.76
N THR A 122 -2.91 4.99 -3.67
CA THR A 122 -1.70 5.20 -2.85
C THR A 122 -0.51 5.56 -3.75
N SER A 123 0.38 6.39 -3.23
CA SER A 123 1.56 6.84 -3.98
C SER A 123 2.62 7.35 -3.02
N ARG A 124 3.90 7.20 -3.39
CA ARG A 124 4.96 8.02 -2.80
C ARG A 124 4.80 9.50 -3.21
N PRO A 125 5.27 10.46 -2.37
CA PRO A 125 5.23 11.89 -2.66
C PRO A 125 5.82 12.26 -4.04
N THR A 126 6.84 11.53 -4.48
CA THR A 126 7.54 11.74 -5.76
C THR A 126 6.63 11.65 -6.98
N ALA A 127 5.54 10.89 -6.92
CA ALA A 127 4.60 10.71 -8.03
C ALA A 127 3.30 11.52 -7.89
N LEU A 128 3.13 12.31 -6.81
CA LEU A 128 1.91 13.12 -6.60
C LEU A 128 1.70 14.18 -7.67
N HIS A 129 2.76 14.69 -8.27
CA HIS A 129 2.68 15.64 -9.37
C HIS A 129 1.88 15.10 -10.58
N LEU A 130 1.80 13.77 -10.75
CA LEU A 130 1.00 13.14 -11.80
C LEU A 130 -0.51 13.36 -11.58
N LEU A 131 -0.93 13.52 -10.32
CA LEU A 131 -2.31 13.71 -9.92
C LEU A 131 -2.71 15.18 -9.76
N ALA A 132 -1.80 16.14 -10.04
CA ALA A 132 -2.02 17.57 -9.75
C ALA A 132 -3.27 18.17 -10.43
N LYS A 133 -3.70 17.59 -11.55
CA LYS A 133 -4.90 18.01 -12.31
C LYS A 133 -6.05 17.00 -12.21
N ALA A 134 -5.89 15.94 -11.43
CA ALA A 134 -6.96 15.00 -11.16
C ALA A 134 -7.99 15.63 -10.24
N GLN A 135 -9.27 15.33 -10.46
CA GLN A 135 -10.34 15.75 -9.55
C GLN A 135 -10.37 14.84 -8.32
N ILE A 136 -9.55 15.16 -7.32
CA ILE A 136 -9.43 14.38 -6.09
C ILE A 136 -10.22 15.06 -4.97
N SER A 137 -11.10 14.30 -4.33
CA SER A 137 -11.96 14.80 -3.23
C SER A 137 -11.22 14.91 -1.91
N VAL A 138 -10.30 13.98 -1.61
CA VAL A 138 -9.60 13.89 -0.32
C VAL A 138 -8.14 13.54 -0.55
N TRP A 139 -7.26 14.28 0.14
CA TRP A 139 -5.84 13.99 0.26
C TRP A 139 -5.52 13.60 1.69
N ALA A 140 -4.73 12.54 1.85
CA ALA A 140 -4.26 12.10 3.16
C ALA A 140 -2.76 11.80 3.07
N GLU A 141 -2.01 12.27 4.05
CA GLU A 141 -0.59 11.98 4.23
C GLU A 141 -0.41 11.00 5.39
N ILE A 142 0.48 10.02 5.22
CA ILE A 142 0.79 9.01 6.23
C ILE A 142 2.12 9.38 6.87
N LEU A 143 2.07 9.85 8.11
CA LEU A 143 3.23 10.38 8.82
C LEU A 143 4.10 9.28 9.47
N GLY A 144 3.57 8.06 9.62
CA GLY A 144 4.24 6.97 10.34
C GLY A 144 3.95 7.01 11.85
N PHE A 145 4.86 6.45 12.66
CA PHE A 145 4.70 6.35 14.12
C PHE A 145 5.21 7.58 14.87
N VAL A 146 4.37 8.11 15.76
CA VAL A 146 4.69 9.26 16.61
C VAL A 146 4.52 8.92 18.08
N GLY A 147 5.39 9.50 18.93
CA GLY A 147 5.35 9.30 20.38
C GLY A 147 5.31 7.83 20.79
N GLU A 148 4.29 7.47 21.57
CA GLU A 148 4.09 6.13 22.15
C GLU A 148 3.87 5.02 21.11
N GLU A 149 3.42 5.35 19.90
CA GLU A 149 3.19 4.35 18.84
C GLU A 149 4.47 3.59 18.48
N ARG A 150 5.64 4.24 18.63
CA ARG A 150 6.94 3.60 18.42
C ARG A 150 7.17 2.50 19.45
N ARG A 151 6.94 2.80 20.73
CA ARG A 151 7.07 1.83 21.84
C ARG A 151 6.04 0.71 21.72
N GLU A 152 4.80 1.05 21.41
CA GLU A 152 3.73 0.08 21.20
C GLU A 152 4.05 -0.92 20.10
N TYR A 153 4.71 -0.49 19.02
CA TYR A 153 5.12 -1.39 17.95
C TYR A 153 6.00 -2.52 18.50
N PHE A 154 7.05 -2.21 19.27
CA PHE A 154 7.96 -3.22 19.81
C PHE A 154 7.25 -4.14 20.81
N HIS A 155 6.37 -3.61 21.67
CA HIS A 155 5.58 -4.43 22.60
C HIS A 155 4.56 -5.35 21.89
N LYS A 156 4.03 -4.94 20.74
CA LYS A 156 3.16 -5.78 19.90
C LYS A 156 3.95 -6.75 19.03
N PHE A 157 5.19 -6.43 18.72
CA PHE A 157 6.06 -7.25 17.87
C PHE A 157 6.60 -8.48 18.62
N PHE A 158 7.08 -8.28 19.84
CA PHE A 158 7.61 -9.36 20.67
C PHE A 158 6.54 -9.89 21.63
N GLU A 159 6.44 -11.21 21.73
CA GLU A 159 5.56 -11.86 22.71
C GLU A 159 6.09 -11.62 24.15
N ASP A 160 7.40 -11.75 24.35
CA ASP A 160 8.08 -11.48 25.62
C ASP A 160 8.20 -9.96 25.86
N GLN A 161 7.53 -9.49 26.91
CA GLN A 161 7.47 -8.06 27.24
C GLN A 161 8.77 -7.54 27.89
N GLU A 162 9.56 -8.40 28.54
CA GLU A 162 10.88 -8.01 29.05
C GLU A 162 11.86 -7.82 27.90
N LEU A 163 11.82 -8.74 26.92
CA LEU A 163 12.58 -8.61 25.68
C LEU A 163 12.18 -7.34 24.91
N ALA A 164 10.87 -7.10 24.76
CA ALA A 164 10.36 -5.90 24.10
C ALA A 164 10.87 -4.62 24.74
N ALA A 165 10.81 -4.55 26.08
CA ALA A 165 11.30 -3.41 26.84
C ALA A 165 12.81 -3.23 26.66
N ALA A 166 13.60 -4.31 26.74
CA ALA A 166 15.05 -4.24 26.60
C ALA A 166 15.49 -3.80 25.20
N VAL A 167 14.85 -4.31 24.14
CA VAL A 167 15.11 -3.89 22.75
C VAL A 167 14.70 -2.43 22.56
N TYR A 168 13.52 -2.03 23.03
CA TYR A 168 13.07 -0.65 22.89
C TYR A 168 13.96 0.34 23.64
N SER A 169 14.38 0.02 24.88
CA SER A 169 15.32 0.87 25.63
C SER A 169 16.64 1.07 24.86
N HIS A 170 17.15 0.04 24.19
CA HIS A 170 18.35 0.18 23.36
C HIS A 170 18.13 1.10 22.14
N VAL A 171 16.95 1.04 21.51
CA VAL A 171 16.59 1.93 20.41
C VAL A 171 16.42 3.37 20.91
N GLU A 172 15.81 3.55 22.09
CA GLU A 172 15.56 4.86 22.71
C GLU A 172 16.86 5.56 23.15
N GLU A 173 17.85 4.80 23.63
CA GLU A 173 19.19 5.31 23.96
C GLU A 173 19.95 5.88 22.74
N ASN A 174 19.53 5.53 21.51
CA ASN A 174 20.15 5.98 20.28
C ASN A 174 19.18 6.86 19.48
N GLU A 175 19.33 8.18 19.60
CA GLU A 175 18.47 9.19 18.99
C GLU A 175 18.27 8.99 17.47
N LEU A 176 19.31 8.52 16.75
CA LEU A 176 19.21 8.23 15.32
C LEU A 176 18.26 7.06 15.06
N LEU A 177 18.40 5.96 15.81
CA LEU A 177 17.53 4.79 15.67
C LEU A 177 16.09 5.13 16.06
N LEU A 178 15.91 5.83 17.18
CA LEU A 178 14.60 6.29 17.64
C LEU A 178 13.92 7.22 16.63
N THR A 179 14.68 8.13 16.01
CA THR A 179 14.17 9.03 14.96
C THR A 179 13.68 8.23 13.76
N MET A 180 14.48 7.27 13.28
CA MET A 180 14.08 6.43 12.13
C MET A 180 12.84 5.57 12.40
N CYS A 181 12.55 5.24 13.67
CA CYS A 181 11.34 4.51 14.06
C CYS A 181 10.05 5.29 13.78
N TYR A 182 10.10 6.54 13.29
CA TYR A 182 8.92 7.14 12.66
C TYR A 182 8.42 6.30 11.48
N ASN A 183 9.32 5.64 10.75
CA ASN A 183 8.96 4.78 9.64
C ASN A 183 8.80 3.33 10.13
N PRO A 184 7.59 2.73 10.02
CA PRO A 184 7.32 1.38 10.54
C PRO A 184 8.27 0.28 10.02
N SER A 185 8.80 0.42 8.79
CA SER A 185 9.74 -0.55 8.24
C SER A 185 11.06 -0.59 8.99
N TYR A 186 11.50 0.56 9.54
CA TYR A 186 12.70 0.60 10.37
C TYR A 186 12.46 -0.07 11.72
N CYS A 187 11.29 0.11 12.34
CA CYS A 187 10.95 -0.60 13.58
C CYS A 187 11.05 -2.11 13.39
N TRP A 188 10.56 -2.63 12.27
CA TRP A 188 10.64 -4.04 11.93
C TRP A 188 12.10 -4.54 11.78
N ILE A 189 12.91 -3.81 11.02
CA ILE A 189 14.35 -4.12 10.81
C ILE A 189 15.09 -4.10 12.16
N LEU A 190 14.83 -3.10 13.00
CA LEU A 190 15.46 -2.97 14.30
C LEU A 190 15.06 -4.11 15.23
N ALA A 191 13.77 -4.44 15.28
CA ALA A 191 13.28 -5.55 16.09
C ALA A 191 13.97 -6.88 15.70
N LEU A 192 13.96 -7.23 14.41
CA LEU A 192 14.59 -8.47 13.92
C LEU A 192 16.12 -8.49 14.04
N SER A 193 16.78 -7.35 13.86
CA SER A 193 18.25 -7.30 13.95
C SER A 193 18.75 -7.29 15.40
N LEU A 194 17.96 -6.78 16.34
CA LEU A 194 18.34 -6.68 17.76
C LEU A 194 17.94 -7.92 18.56
N GLU A 195 16.82 -8.58 18.24
CA GLU A 195 16.30 -9.74 18.97
C GLU A 195 17.37 -10.78 19.36
N PRO A 196 18.30 -11.23 18.48
CA PRO A 196 19.29 -12.25 18.83
C PRO A 196 20.30 -11.81 19.92
N PHE A 197 20.46 -10.50 20.13
CA PHE A 197 21.40 -9.93 21.10
C PHE A 197 20.80 -9.82 22.50
N PHE A 198 19.48 -9.78 22.60
CA PHE A 198 18.75 -9.68 23.87
C PHE A 198 18.15 -11.01 24.32
N THR A 199 18.07 -12.00 23.44
CA THR A 199 17.60 -13.37 23.76
C THR A 199 18.72 -14.34 24.17
N ARG A 200 19.98 -14.10 23.75
CA ARG A 200 21.10 -14.99 24.09
C ARG A 200 21.72 -14.62 25.44
N THR A 201 21.82 -15.61 26.34
CA THR A 201 22.35 -15.54 27.71
C THR A 201 23.79 -15.00 27.86
N HIS A 202 24.51 -14.80 26.76
CA HIS A 202 25.81 -14.11 26.71
C HIS A 202 25.74 -12.87 25.82
N SER A 203 24.97 -11.86 26.25
CA SER A 203 24.88 -10.57 25.57
C SER A 203 26.19 -9.81 25.71
N ASN A 204 27.11 -9.96 24.76
CA ASN A 204 28.29 -9.11 24.70
C ASN A 204 27.85 -7.72 24.20
N LYS A 205 27.53 -6.79 25.11
CA LYS A 205 27.02 -5.44 24.78
C LYS A 205 27.88 -4.68 23.75
N GLN A 206 29.18 -5.00 23.66
CA GLN A 206 30.09 -4.45 22.66
C GLN A 206 29.81 -4.88 21.22
N ARG A 207 28.99 -5.93 20.99
CA ARG A 207 28.64 -6.45 19.65
C ARG A 207 27.26 -6.02 19.15
N VAL A 208 26.47 -5.31 19.95
CA VAL A 208 25.13 -4.88 19.54
C VAL A 208 25.27 -3.85 18.40
N PRO A 209 24.56 -4.04 17.27
CA PRO A 209 24.53 -3.06 16.18
C PRO A 209 24.09 -1.69 16.67
N LYS A 210 24.79 -0.63 16.25
CA LYS A 210 24.48 0.76 16.64
C LYS A 210 24.15 1.64 15.45
N THR A 211 24.64 1.28 14.26
CA THR A 211 24.43 2.07 13.05
C THR A 211 23.36 1.43 12.17
N VAL A 212 22.65 2.29 11.43
CA VAL A 212 21.66 1.88 10.43
C VAL A 212 22.21 0.78 9.54
N THR A 213 23.40 0.98 8.98
CA THR A 213 24.07 0.00 8.12
C THR A 213 24.31 -1.34 8.81
N GLN A 214 24.73 -1.34 10.08
CA GLN A 214 24.91 -2.59 10.83
C GLN A 214 23.56 -3.31 10.99
N HIS A 215 22.49 -2.60 11.35
CA HIS A 215 21.16 -3.21 11.46
C HIS A 215 20.67 -3.80 10.14
N PHE A 216 20.87 -3.11 9.02
CA PHE A 216 20.57 -3.66 7.69
C PHE A 216 21.41 -4.90 7.37
N SER A 217 22.73 -4.86 7.64
CA SER A 217 23.61 -6.02 7.44
C SER A 217 23.17 -7.23 8.26
N TYR A 218 22.81 -7.03 9.54
CA TYR A 218 22.30 -8.09 10.40
C TYR A 218 20.93 -8.59 9.96
N TYR A 219 20.03 -7.70 9.54
CA TYR A 219 18.72 -8.08 8.99
C TYR A 219 18.88 -8.98 7.76
N ILE A 220 19.74 -8.61 6.81
CA ILE A 220 20.04 -9.45 5.63
C ILE A 220 20.71 -10.76 6.04
N TYR A 221 21.69 -10.72 6.94
CA TYR A 221 22.36 -11.92 7.45
C TYR A 221 21.38 -12.90 8.11
N ASN A 222 20.46 -12.39 8.94
CA ASN A 222 19.45 -13.20 9.63
C ASN A 222 18.50 -13.86 8.63
N ILE A 223 18.02 -13.11 7.62
CA ILE A 223 17.17 -13.68 6.56
C ILE A 223 17.91 -14.81 5.83
N LEU A 224 19.16 -14.59 5.41
CA LEU A 224 19.92 -15.59 4.66
C LEU A 224 20.26 -16.83 5.48
N SER A 225 20.54 -16.67 6.78
CA SER A 225 20.94 -17.77 7.67
C SER A 225 19.77 -18.66 8.10
N HIS A 226 18.54 -18.13 8.11
CA HIS A 226 17.35 -18.85 8.58
C HIS A 226 16.38 -19.27 7.46
N HIS A 227 16.63 -18.86 6.21
CA HIS A 227 15.86 -19.27 5.02
C HIS A 227 16.69 -20.05 3.98
N SER A 228 17.75 -20.74 4.43
CA SER A 228 18.49 -21.73 3.63
C SER A 228 18.00 -23.15 3.94
#